data_AF-A0A0R2LWG7-F1
#
_entry.id   AF-A0A0R2LWG7-F1
#
_cell.length_a   1.000
_cell.length_b   1.000
_cell.length_c   1.000
_cell.angle_alpha   90.00
_cell.angle_beta   90.00
_cell.angle_gamma   90.00
#
_symmetry.space_group_name_H-M   'P 1'
#
loop_
_entity.id
_entity.type
_entity.pdbx_description
1 polymer ?
#
loop_
_entity_poly.entity_id
_entity_poly.type
_entity_poly.pdbx_seq_one_letter_code
_entity_poly.pdbx_strand_id
1 'polypeptide(L)' 'MAKVESFTLDHTAVKAPYVRLITRETGTKGDVISNFDLRLVQPNTNAIPTAGLHTIDH' A
#
# COMPACT_ATOMS: atom_id res chain seq x y z
N MET A 1 16.53 -5.36 12.13
CA MET A 1 15.78 -4.56 11.13
C MET A 1 14.30 -4.64 11.48
N ALA A 2 13.56 -3.54 11.41
CA ALA A 2 12.11 -3.56 11.56
C ALA A 2 11.49 -4.41 10.43
N LYS A 3 10.45 -5.19 10.74
CA LYS A 3 9.76 -6.02 9.76
C LYS A 3 8.84 -5.10 8.93
N VAL A 4 9.07 -5.01 7.63
CA VAL A 4 8.23 -4.23 6.71
C VAL A 4 6.98 -5.05 6.38
N GLU A 5 5.78 -4.53 6.67
CA GLU A 5 4.51 -5.28 6.52
C GLU A 5 4.30 -5.81 5.10
N SER A 6 4.59 -4.97 4.10
CA SER A 6 4.37 -5.34 2.71
C SER A 6 5.17 -6.56 2.28
N PHE A 7 6.29 -6.89 2.94
CA PHE A 7 7.09 -8.08 2.62
C PHE A 7 6.44 -9.37 3.12
N THR A 8 5.41 -9.27 3.96
CA THR A 8 4.62 -10.41 4.45
C THR A 8 3.35 -10.64 3.63
N LEU A 9 2.99 -9.73 2.73
CA LEU A 9 1.85 -9.87 1.83
C LEU A 9 2.19 -10.85 0.69
N ASP A 10 1.35 -11.86 0.49
CA ASP A 10 1.38 -12.67 -0.73
C ASP A 10 0.81 -11.86 -1.91
N HIS A 11 1.70 -11.30 -2.72
CA HIS A 11 1.36 -10.49 -3.87
C HIS A 11 0.76 -11.29 -5.04
N THR A 12 0.83 -12.62 -5.00
CA THR A 12 0.23 -13.49 -6.04
C THR A 12 -1.24 -13.78 -5.77
N ALA A 13 -1.69 -13.66 -4.52
CA ALA A 13 -3.05 -13.95 -4.10
C ALA A 13 -3.99 -12.73 -4.16
N VAL A 14 -3.45 -11.51 -4.29
CA VAL A 14 -4.25 -10.28 -4.33
C VAL A 14 -4.81 -10.00 -5.73
N LYS A 15 -5.94 -9.28 -5.79
CA LYS A 15 -6.58 -8.86 -7.04
C LYS A 15 -6.76 -7.34 -7.07
N ALA A 16 -5.90 -6.64 -7.81
CA ALA A 16 -6.03 -5.19 -8.03
C ALA A 16 -7.20 -4.87 -8.98
N PRO A 17 -7.83 -3.67 -8.88
CA PRO A 17 -7.53 -2.62 -7.90
C PRO A 17 -8.14 -2.90 -6.52
N TYR A 18 -7.50 -2.41 -5.45
CA TYR A 18 -8.04 -2.50 -4.10
C TYR A 18 -7.56 -1.39 -3.17
N VAL A 19 -8.28 -1.23 -2.06
CA VAL A 19 -7.85 -0.48 -0.88
C VAL A 19 -7.75 -1.47 0.28
N ARG A 20 -6.59 -1.56 0.92
CA ARG A 20 -6.34 -2.50 2.02
C ARG A 20 -5.74 -1.77 3.22
N LEU A 21 -6.31 -1.98 4.41
CA LEU A 21 -5.69 -1.51 5.66
C LEU A 21 -4.41 -2.32 5.91
N ILE A 22 -3.26 -1.64 5.97
CA ILE A 22 -1.96 -2.24 6.29
C ILE A 22 -1.84 -2.39 7.80
N THR A 23 -1.97 -1.28 8.52
CA THR A 23 -1.81 -1.23 9.96
C THR A 23 -2.61 -0.07 10.55
N ARG A 24 -2.98 -0.21 11.81
CA ARG A 24 -3.51 0.85 12.65
C ARG A 24 -2.65 0.93 13.90
N GLU A 25 -1.98 2.05 14.06
CA GLU A 25 -1.07 2.32 15.17
C GLU A 25 -1.70 3.37 16.09
N THR A 26 -1.55 3.18 17.40
CA THR A 26 -1.99 4.16 18.40
C THR A 26 -0.78 4.83 19.01
N GLY A 27 -0.69 6.15 18.89
CA GLY A 27 0.35 6.98 19.47
C GLY A 27 0.24 7.03 21.00
N THR A 28 1.31 7.44 21.66
CA THR A 28 1.41 7.47 23.13
C THR A 28 0.39 8.39 23.80
N LYS A 29 -0.18 9.35 23.06
CA LYS A 29 -1.22 10.28 23.52
C LYS A 29 -2.64 9.88 23.07
N GLY A 30 -2.80 8.72 22.44
CA GLY A 30 -4.08 8.23 21.92
C GLY A 30 -4.38 8.60 20.47
N ASP A 31 -3.49 9.32 19.79
CA ASP A 31 -3.59 9.57 18.35
C ASP A 31 -3.63 8.26 17.56
N VAL A 32 -4.32 8.22 16.43
CA VAL A 32 -4.44 7.02 15.60
C VAL A 32 -3.87 7.29 14.22
N ILE A 33 -2.92 6.46 13.80
CA ILE A 33 -2.38 6.45 12.43
C ILE A 33 -2.90 5.18 11.75
N SER A 34 -3.51 5.32 10.58
CA SER A 34 -3.90 4.17 9.74
C SER A 34 -3.14 4.25 8.43
N ASN A 35 -2.45 3.18 8.07
CA ASN A 35 -1.73 3.07 6.81
C ASN A 35 -2.54 2.20 5.85
N PHE A 36 -2.69 2.64 4.59
CA PHE A 36 -3.47 1.95 3.57
C PHE A 36 -2.64 1.68 2.32
N ASP A 37 -2.81 0.49 1.76
CA ASP A 37 -2.32 0.11 0.44
C ASP A 37 -3.40 0.46 -0.59
N LEU A 38 -3.14 1.47 -1.40
CA LEU A 38 -3.96 1.85 -2.55
C LEU A 38 -3.36 1.20 -3.80
N ARG A 39 -3.79 -0.03 -4.10
CA ARG A 39 -3.23 -0.81 -5.20
C ARG A 39 -4.00 -0.57 -6.48
N LEU A 40 -3.39 0.14 -7.43
CA LEU A 40 -4.02 0.53 -8.69
C LEU A 40 -3.87 -0.52 -9.79
N VAL A 41 -2.76 -1.26 -9.80
CA VAL A 41 -2.43 -2.26 -10.84
C VAL A 41 -1.99 -3.58 -10.24
N GLN A 42 -2.19 -4.67 -10.98
CA GLN A 42 -1.88 -6.02 -10.54
C GLN A 42 -0.35 -6.21 -10.38
N PRO A 43 0.14 -6.63 -9.19
CA PRO A 43 1.56 -6.89 -8.98
C PRO A 43 2.15 -7.84 -10.01
N ASN A 44 3.37 -7.56 -10.45
CA ASN A 44 4.14 -8.34 -11.43
C ASN A 44 3.48 -8.54 -12.80
N THR A 45 2.38 -7.84 -13.09
CA THR A 45 1.64 -7.95 -14.38
C THR A 45 1.60 -6.62 -15.13
N ASN A 46 1.48 -5.50 -14.42
CA ASN A 46 1.47 -4.17 -15.04
C ASN A 46 2.09 -3.14 -14.08
N ALA A 47 2.42 -1.96 -14.62
CA ALA A 47 2.92 -0.81 -13.89
C ALA A 47 2.33 0.49 -14.46
N ILE A 48 2.21 1.51 -13.62
CA ILE A 48 1.82 2.85 -14.09
C ILE A 48 3.09 3.54 -14.62
N PRO A 49 3.09 4.12 -15.84
CA PRO A 49 4.21 4.90 -16.33
C PRO A 49 4.54 6.07 -15.40
N THR A 50 5.83 6.38 -15.23
CA THR A 50 6.32 7.41 -14.28
C THR A 50 5.60 8.75 -14.41
N ALA A 51 5.39 9.24 -15.63
CA ALA A 51 4.69 10.51 -15.85
C ALA A 51 3.24 10.49 -15.33
N GLY A 52 2.50 9.40 -15.60
CA GLY A 52 1.13 9.24 -15.12
C GLY A 52 1.05 9.07 -13.61
N LEU A 53 1.99 8.32 -13.01
CA LEU A 53 2.05 8.17 -11.56
C LEU A 53 2.35 9.50 -10.85
N HIS A 54 3.28 10.29 -11.39
CA HIS A 54 3.63 11.61 -10.85
C HIS A 54 2.46 12.59 -10.94
N THR A 55 1.68 12.58 -12.02
CA THR A 55 0.47 13.41 -12.12
C THR A 55 -0.61 13.02 -11.10
N ILE A 56 -0.68 11.76 -10.67
CA ILE A 56 -1.61 11.30 -9.62
C ILE A 56 -1.13 11.69 -8.22
N ASP A 57 0.19 11.83 -8.01
CA ASP A 57 0.79 12.22 -6.73
C ASP A 57 0.55 13.69 -6.37
N HIS A 58 0.47 14.55 -7.39
CA HIS A 58 0.12 15.98 -7.28
C HIS A 58 -1.36 16.20 -6.92
#